data_AF-A0A0P1KMI5-F1
#
_entry.id   AF-A0A0P1KMI5-F1
#
_cell.length_a   1.000
_cell.length_b   1.000
_cell.length_c   1.000
_cell.angle_alpha   90.00
_cell.angle_beta   90.00
_cell.angle_gamma   90.00
#
_symmetry.space_group_name_H-M   'P 1'
#
loop_
_entity.id
_entity.type
_entity.pdbx_description
1 polymer ?
#
loop_
_entity_poly.entity_id
_entity_poly.type
_entity_poly.pdbx_seq_one_letter_code
_entity_poly.pdbx_strand_id
1 'polypeptide(L)'
;MCGRYALDCSGIEVGRRLDGLDINYEISEDDSVNFETSYNIAPTQTAPVLTSREHLKIMNWGLVPHWTKNVVNSQPYKTFNARKENLATSKMWTTPCNYKRCVVPVSGYYEWQTKGKTKIPYYVTRKDRELIFLAGMYDHVEAQDFYSYTVVTGPAPPELEWLHSRMPVVLERGSKEWNAWLNESKTSWNESELEQTLKARCDTSVMEWWQVSSKVGKVSNNGECLISPAKGAVRDFFKKEDKTNGRLIKDKQSSHFGKSLKQEEEEERKSLGLRQRDERHKENSDEHLSKTEEEGVEQKSRVNQKAASSKRSIENMLRNSINKRQKN
;
A
#
# COMPACT_ATOMS: atom_id res chain seq x y z
N MET A 1 -0.81 19.52 -3.46
CA MET A 1 -2.00 18.99 -2.77
C MET A 1 -1.98 17.54 -3.16
N CYS A 2 -1.96 16.64 -2.17
CA CYS A 2 -1.73 15.23 -2.38
C CYS A 2 -2.82 14.61 -3.27
N GLY A 3 -2.46 14.22 -4.49
CA GLY A 3 -3.37 13.61 -5.47
C GLY A 3 -2.91 12.24 -5.92
N ARG A 4 -1.96 11.63 -5.19
CA ARG A 4 -1.49 10.28 -5.45
C ARG A 4 -0.82 9.68 -4.24
N TYR A 5 -1.05 8.40 -4.00
CA TYR A 5 -0.31 7.63 -3.03
C TYR A 5 -0.15 6.17 -3.46
N ALA A 6 0.66 5.43 -2.72
CA ALA A 6 0.88 4.00 -2.88
C ALA A 6 0.43 3.27 -1.62
N LEU A 7 -0.08 2.06 -1.81
CA LEU A 7 -0.29 1.07 -0.78
C LEU A 7 0.24 -0.26 -1.33
N ASP A 8 1.48 -0.56 -0.99
CA ASP A 8 2.26 -1.72 -1.46
C ASP A 8 1.97 -3.01 -0.66
N CYS A 9 0.82 -3.06 0.01
CA CYS A 9 0.32 -4.23 0.71
C CYS A 9 -1.17 -4.45 0.42
N SER A 10 -1.63 -5.70 0.56
CA SER A 10 -3.04 -6.04 0.36
C SER A 10 -3.91 -5.54 1.51
N GLY A 11 -5.23 -5.48 1.31
CA GLY A 11 -6.17 -5.11 2.38
C GLY A 11 -6.05 -6.00 3.63
N ILE A 12 -5.79 -7.29 3.43
CA ILE A 12 -5.54 -8.25 4.52
C ILE A 12 -4.28 -7.87 5.30
N GLU A 13 -3.19 -7.53 4.60
CA GLU A 13 -1.94 -7.15 5.24
C GLU A 13 -2.05 -5.80 5.95
N VAL A 14 -2.82 -4.85 5.42
CA VAL A 14 -3.18 -3.62 6.16
C VAL A 14 -3.86 -3.97 7.48
N GLY A 15 -4.80 -4.92 7.47
CA GLY A 15 -5.43 -5.39 8.70
C GLY A 15 -4.44 -5.98 9.70
N ARG A 16 -3.56 -6.86 9.25
CA ARG A 16 -2.51 -7.43 10.12
C ARG A 16 -1.56 -6.39 10.71
N ARG A 17 -1.23 -5.35 9.95
CA ARG A 17 -0.39 -4.24 10.46
C ARG A 17 -1.13 -3.33 11.43
N LEU A 18 -2.46 -3.39 11.43
CA LEU A 18 -3.33 -2.75 12.42
C LEU A 18 -3.61 -3.65 13.63
N ASP A 19 -3.45 -4.98 13.51
CA ASP A 19 -3.60 -5.94 14.62
C ASP A 19 -2.67 -5.58 15.81
N GLY A 20 -3.22 -5.64 17.03
CA GLY A 20 -2.60 -5.14 18.26
C GLY A 20 -3.15 -3.79 18.75
N LEU A 21 -4.17 -3.27 18.07
CA LEU A 21 -5.12 -2.30 18.62
C LEU A 21 -6.35 -3.11 19.07
N ASP A 22 -7.08 -2.70 20.12
CA ASP A 22 -8.38 -3.28 20.53
C ASP A 22 -9.49 -2.95 19.49
N ILE A 23 -9.13 -2.97 18.22
CA ILE A 23 -9.99 -2.74 17.06
C ILE A 23 -10.84 -3.97 16.89
N ASN A 24 -12.16 -3.80 17.00
CA ASN A 24 -13.13 -4.82 16.61
C ASN A 24 -13.04 -5.03 15.09
N TYR A 25 -12.13 -5.92 14.72
CA TYR A 25 -11.98 -6.40 13.36
C TYR A 25 -13.12 -7.39 13.08
N GLU A 26 -14.33 -6.90 12.89
CA GLU A 26 -15.30 -7.63 12.08
C GLU A 26 -14.75 -7.58 10.65
N ILE A 27 -13.91 -8.55 10.30
CA ILE A 27 -13.72 -8.94 8.91
C ILE A 27 -15.11 -9.38 8.46
N SER A 28 -15.92 -8.45 7.97
CA SER A 28 -17.10 -8.84 7.22
C SER A 28 -16.56 -9.63 6.04
N GLU A 29 -16.96 -10.91 5.95
CA GLU A 29 -16.64 -11.80 4.81
C GLU A 29 -17.08 -11.18 3.46
N ASP A 30 -17.84 -10.09 3.52
CA ASP A 30 -18.31 -9.25 2.44
C ASP A 30 -17.31 -8.11 2.14
N ASP A 31 -16.56 -8.25 1.04
CA ASP A 31 -15.79 -7.27 0.23
C ASP A 31 -14.87 -6.23 0.91
N SER A 32 -14.82 -6.14 2.24
CA SER A 32 -14.18 -5.06 3.01
C SER A 32 -12.65 -5.05 2.96
N VAL A 33 -12.04 -6.15 2.50
CA VAL A 33 -10.59 -6.36 2.45
C VAL A 33 -10.07 -6.82 1.08
N ASN A 34 -10.93 -6.91 0.06
CA ASN A 34 -10.55 -7.34 -1.30
C ASN A 34 -9.84 -6.20 -2.06
N PHE A 35 -8.69 -5.78 -1.52
CA PHE A 35 -7.81 -4.79 -2.10
C PHE A 35 -6.46 -5.41 -2.41
N GLU A 36 -6.08 -5.33 -3.68
CA GLU A 36 -4.75 -5.69 -4.15
C GLU A 36 -3.79 -4.50 -4.07
N THR A 37 -2.51 -4.79 -3.91
CA THR A 37 -1.45 -3.77 -3.86
C THR A 37 -1.56 -2.79 -5.04
N SER A 38 -1.37 -1.50 -4.76
CA SER A 38 -1.37 -0.47 -5.80
C SER A 38 -0.34 0.60 -5.50
N TYR A 39 0.58 0.79 -6.44
CA TYR A 39 1.67 1.76 -6.35
C TYR A 39 1.25 3.15 -6.84
N ASN A 40 0.04 3.33 -7.37
CA ASN A 40 -0.36 4.58 -8.02
C ASN A 40 -1.86 4.92 -7.85
N ILE A 41 -2.35 4.91 -6.61
CA ILE A 41 -3.75 5.16 -6.27
C ILE A 41 -4.06 6.65 -6.43
N ALA A 42 -4.96 6.96 -7.36
CA ALA A 42 -5.41 8.30 -7.74
C ALA A 42 -6.84 8.58 -7.24
N PRO A 43 -7.27 9.86 -7.23
CA PRO A 43 -8.66 10.20 -7.00
C PRO A 43 -9.61 9.40 -7.88
N THR A 44 -10.80 9.12 -7.35
CA THR A 44 -11.87 8.25 -7.88
C THR A 44 -11.60 6.75 -7.85
N GLN A 45 -10.41 6.31 -7.43
CA GLN A 45 -10.14 4.90 -7.18
C GLN A 45 -10.51 4.54 -5.73
N THR A 46 -10.63 3.23 -5.48
CA THR A 46 -10.93 2.69 -4.16
C THR A 46 -9.65 2.33 -3.40
N ALA A 47 -9.73 2.39 -2.07
CA ALA A 47 -8.67 1.96 -1.17
C ALA A 47 -9.23 1.63 0.22
N PRO A 48 -8.50 0.84 1.03
CA PRO A 48 -8.87 0.58 2.41
C PRO A 48 -8.70 1.85 3.28
N VAL A 49 -9.67 2.09 4.14
CA VAL A 49 -9.75 3.26 5.04
C VAL A 49 -10.21 2.77 6.41
N LEU A 50 -9.48 3.17 7.46
CA LEU A 50 -9.82 2.82 8.85
C LEU A 50 -10.70 3.94 9.45
N THR A 51 -11.94 3.61 9.79
CA THR A 51 -12.88 4.57 10.39
C THR A 51 -12.59 4.81 11.87
N SER A 52 -13.12 5.89 12.44
CA SER A 52 -13.10 6.13 13.90
C SER A 52 -13.83 5.05 14.72
N ARG A 53 -14.67 4.26 14.06
CA ARG A 53 -15.34 3.07 14.60
C ARG A 53 -14.50 1.81 14.47
N GLU A 54 -13.22 1.96 14.14
CA GLU A 54 -12.26 0.86 14.06
C GLU A 54 -12.62 -0.19 13.00
N HIS A 55 -13.42 0.19 12.00
CA HIS A 55 -13.71 -0.67 10.85
C HIS A 55 -12.83 -0.28 9.67
N LEU A 56 -12.09 -1.25 9.10
CA LEU A 56 -11.45 -1.11 7.80
C LEU A 56 -12.50 -1.31 6.70
N LYS A 57 -12.61 -0.35 5.78
CA LYS A 57 -13.56 -0.41 4.66
C LYS A 57 -12.91 0.03 3.36
N ILE A 58 -13.26 -0.61 2.26
CA ILE A 58 -12.93 -0.13 0.92
C ILE A 58 -13.84 1.05 0.59
N MET A 59 -13.25 2.20 0.28
CA MET A 59 -13.99 3.45 -0.01
C MET A 59 -13.45 4.14 -1.25
N ASN A 60 -14.30 4.91 -1.94
CA ASN A 60 -13.91 5.71 -3.10
C ASN A 60 -13.20 7.02 -2.70
N TRP A 61 -12.06 7.34 -3.31
CA TRP A 61 -11.33 8.58 -3.01
C TRP A 61 -11.94 9.78 -3.73
N GLY A 62 -12.63 10.65 -2.98
CA GLY A 62 -13.40 11.78 -3.50
C GLY A 62 -14.76 11.79 -2.83
N LEU A 63 -14.86 12.53 -1.72
CA LEU A 63 -16.04 12.47 -0.85
C LEU A 63 -17.30 12.91 -1.60
N VAL A 64 -18.33 12.07 -1.52
CA VAL A 64 -19.68 12.29 -2.01
C VAL A 64 -20.59 12.39 -0.79
N PRO A 65 -21.17 13.58 -0.53
CA PRO A 65 -21.98 13.77 0.67
C PRO A 65 -23.24 12.88 0.68
N HIS A 66 -23.67 12.45 1.87
CA HIS A 66 -24.82 11.54 2.06
C HIS A 66 -26.13 12.05 1.44
N TRP A 67 -26.33 13.37 1.31
CA TRP A 67 -27.50 13.97 0.66
C TRP A 67 -27.49 13.88 -0.89
N THR A 68 -26.48 13.26 -1.49
CA THR A 68 -26.36 13.13 -2.93
C THR A 68 -27.36 12.11 -3.48
N LYS A 69 -28.28 12.57 -4.34
CA LYS A 69 -29.32 11.71 -4.93
C LYS A 69 -28.80 10.66 -5.90
N ASN A 70 -27.75 10.99 -6.67
CA ASN A 70 -27.14 10.08 -7.66
C ASN A 70 -25.62 10.29 -7.65
N VAL A 71 -24.87 9.26 -7.26
CA VAL A 71 -23.41 9.34 -7.10
C VAL A 71 -22.69 9.52 -8.45
N VAL A 72 -23.29 9.08 -9.56
CA VAL A 72 -22.73 9.24 -10.91
C VAL A 72 -22.60 10.71 -11.31
N ASN A 73 -23.50 11.56 -10.79
CA ASN A 73 -23.47 13.01 -11.05
C ASN A 73 -22.54 13.78 -10.09
N SER A 74 -21.90 13.09 -9.15
CA SER A 74 -20.98 13.73 -8.22
C SER A 74 -19.69 14.16 -8.90
N GLN A 75 -18.95 15.07 -8.26
CA GLN A 75 -17.66 15.58 -8.76
C GLN A 75 -16.52 15.21 -7.81
N PRO A 76 -16.17 13.91 -7.69
CA PRO A 76 -15.20 13.42 -6.69
C PRO A 76 -13.81 14.05 -6.83
N TYR A 77 -13.45 14.48 -8.03
CA TYR A 77 -12.21 15.21 -8.32
C TYR A 77 -12.12 16.60 -7.64
N LYS A 78 -13.21 17.13 -7.07
CA LYS A 78 -13.20 18.38 -6.28
C LYS A 78 -13.11 18.14 -4.78
N THR A 79 -13.32 16.90 -4.34
CA THR A 79 -13.55 16.55 -2.92
C THR A 79 -12.59 15.48 -2.41
N PHE A 80 -11.59 15.09 -3.19
CA PHE A 80 -10.56 14.14 -2.76
C PHE A 80 -9.61 14.70 -1.67
N ASN A 81 -9.51 16.03 -1.54
CA ASN A 81 -8.85 16.68 -0.43
C ASN A 81 -9.77 17.68 0.28
N ALA A 82 -9.65 17.75 1.61
CA ALA A 82 -10.22 18.78 2.45
C ALA A 82 -9.09 19.59 3.12
N ARG A 83 -9.24 20.92 3.17
CA ARG A 83 -8.28 21.79 3.86
C ARG A 83 -8.66 21.88 5.34
N LYS A 84 -7.70 21.62 6.24
CA LYS A 84 -7.96 21.59 7.69
C LYS A 84 -8.60 22.89 8.22
N GLU A 85 -8.26 24.02 7.61
CA GLU A 85 -8.73 25.37 7.97
C GLU A 85 -10.24 25.54 7.80
N ASN A 86 -10.87 24.74 6.92
CA ASN A 86 -12.28 24.90 6.56
C ASN A 86 -13.18 23.80 7.16
N LEU A 87 -12.64 22.89 7.98
CA LEU A 87 -13.40 21.71 8.41
C LEU A 87 -14.55 22.05 9.34
N ALA A 88 -14.37 23.02 10.25
CA ALA A 88 -15.41 23.41 11.20
C ALA A 88 -16.55 24.22 10.57
N THR A 89 -16.26 25.00 9.50
CA THR A 89 -17.16 26.02 8.96
C THR A 89 -17.81 25.65 7.62
N SER A 90 -17.23 24.70 6.88
CA SER A 90 -17.72 24.29 5.57
C SER A 90 -18.96 23.40 5.68
N LYS A 91 -20.05 23.79 4.99
CA LYS A 91 -21.25 22.95 4.84
C LYS A 91 -20.96 21.54 4.32
N MET A 92 -19.89 21.36 3.56
CA MET A 92 -19.47 20.06 3.02
C MET A 92 -18.68 19.22 4.03
N TRP A 93 -17.95 19.86 4.96
CA TRP A 93 -16.97 19.18 5.81
C TRP A 93 -17.38 19.08 7.28
N THR A 94 -18.23 19.99 7.78
CA THR A 94 -18.58 20.02 9.21
C THR A 94 -19.18 18.70 9.68
N THR A 95 -20.14 18.14 8.94
CA THR A 95 -20.78 16.87 9.32
C THR A 95 -19.79 15.70 9.28
N PRO A 96 -19.03 15.47 8.19
CA PRO A 96 -17.98 14.45 8.21
C PRO A 96 -16.92 14.64 9.30
N CYS A 97 -16.49 15.89 9.55
CA CYS A 97 -15.51 16.22 10.58
C CYS A 97 -16.02 15.85 11.97
N ASN A 98 -17.30 16.06 12.26
CA ASN A 98 -17.89 15.79 13.57
C ASN A 98 -18.19 14.29 13.81
N TYR A 99 -18.51 13.52 12.77
CA TYR A 99 -19.10 12.18 12.97
C TYR A 99 -18.51 11.06 12.10
N LYS A 100 -17.71 11.39 11.09
CA LYS A 100 -17.23 10.44 10.07
C LYS A 100 -15.73 10.63 9.83
N ARG A 101 -14.95 10.67 10.90
CA ARG A 101 -13.49 10.76 10.83
C ARG A 101 -12.90 9.38 10.51
N CYS A 102 -11.79 9.39 9.80
CA CYS A 102 -11.04 8.18 9.48
C CYS A 102 -9.55 8.49 9.39
N VAL A 103 -8.76 7.44 9.23
CA VAL A 103 -7.37 7.50 8.77
C VAL A 103 -7.20 6.64 7.53
N VAL A 104 -6.38 7.11 6.61
CA VAL A 104 -6.10 6.46 5.33
C VAL A 104 -4.70 5.85 5.42
N PRO A 105 -4.56 4.52 5.55
CA PRO A 105 -3.26 3.85 5.52
C PRO A 105 -2.64 3.94 4.12
N VAL A 106 -1.38 4.35 4.06
CA VAL A 106 -0.58 4.41 2.82
C VAL A 106 0.85 3.95 3.11
N SER A 107 1.52 3.33 2.15
CA SER A 107 2.97 3.05 2.25
C SER A 107 3.78 4.33 2.02
N GLY A 108 3.21 5.26 1.26
CA GLY A 108 3.77 6.58 1.01
C GLY A 108 2.93 7.35 0.01
N TYR A 109 3.17 8.65 -0.09
CA TYR A 109 2.44 9.52 -1.01
C TYR A 109 3.38 10.25 -1.97
N TYR A 110 2.83 10.67 -3.11
CA TYR A 110 3.59 11.45 -4.08
C TYR A 110 3.21 12.92 -4.02
N GLU A 111 4.22 13.77 -4.21
CA GLU A 111 4.01 15.20 -4.38
C GLU A 111 4.97 15.73 -5.46
N TRP A 112 4.55 16.76 -6.18
CA TRP A 112 5.28 17.24 -7.35
C TRP A 112 5.93 18.59 -7.05
N GLN A 113 7.26 18.60 -7.07
CA GLN A 113 8.02 19.84 -7.05
C GLN A 113 7.81 20.57 -8.37
N THR A 114 7.34 21.81 -8.32
CA THR A 114 7.21 22.67 -9.51
C THR A 114 8.51 23.44 -9.74
N LYS A 115 9.19 23.18 -10.86
CA LYS A 115 10.35 23.95 -11.34
C LYS A 115 10.00 24.59 -12.67
N GLY A 116 9.63 25.88 -12.64
CA GLY A 116 9.12 26.57 -13.81
C GLY A 116 7.85 25.90 -14.34
N LYS A 117 7.88 25.40 -15.58
CA LYS A 117 6.77 24.66 -16.20
C LYS A 117 6.80 23.15 -15.93
N THR A 118 7.88 22.65 -15.32
CA THR A 118 8.10 21.21 -15.12
C THR A 118 7.65 20.79 -13.74
N LYS A 119 6.99 19.63 -13.65
CA LYS A 119 6.62 18.99 -12.38
C LYS A 119 7.47 17.74 -12.17
N ILE A 120 8.23 17.70 -11.08
CA ILE A 120 9.14 16.61 -10.73
C ILE A 120 8.52 15.82 -9.56
N PRO A 121 8.14 14.55 -9.75
CA PRO A 121 7.52 13.77 -8.68
C PRO A 121 8.56 13.31 -7.65
N TYR A 122 8.20 13.44 -6.38
CA TYR A 122 8.87 12.84 -5.25
C TYR A 122 7.92 11.86 -4.59
N TYR A 123 8.48 10.77 -4.06
CA TYR A 123 7.78 9.86 -3.17
C TYR A 123 8.23 10.16 -1.74
N VAL A 124 7.27 10.30 -0.83
CA VAL A 124 7.48 10.56 0.60
C VAL A 124 6.95 9.35 1.37
N THR A 125 7.79 8.76 2.21
CA THR A 125 7.51 7.51 2.92
C THR A 125 8.25 7.48 4.27
N ARG A 126 8.05 6.43 5.06
CA ARG A 126 8.82 6.17 6.27
C ARG A 126 10.06 5.35 5.95
N LYS A 127 11.12 5.57 6.71
CA LYS A 127 12.38 4.82 6.64
C LYS A 127 12.23 3.38 7.12
N ASP A 128 11.37 3.16 8.10
CA ASP A 128 11.08 1.84 8.68
C ASP A 128 10.14 0.99 7.83
N ARG A 129 9.60 1.53 6.72
CA ARG A 129 8.63 0.86 5.83
C ARG A 129 7.30 0.51 6.51
N GLU A 130 7.02 1.12 7.66
CA GLU A 130 5.70 1.06 8.28
C GLU A 130 4.69 1.92 7.52
N LEU A 131 3.40 1.67 7.77
CA LEU A 131 2.34 2.47 7.17
C LEU A 131 2.35 3.91 7.71
N ILE A 132 2.08 4.84 6.81
CA ILE A 132 1.71 6.22 7.13
C ILE A 132 0.19 6.29 7.20
N PHE A 133 -0.32 6.99 8.21
CA PHE A 133 -1.75 7.22 8.34
C PHE A 133 -2.08 8.68 8.07
N LEU A 134 -2.84 8.93 7.02
CA LEU A 134 -3.28 10.27 6.67
C LEU A 134 -4.62 10.55 7.34
N ALA A 135 -4.77 11.69 8.01
CA ALA A 135 -6.06 12.11 8.53
C ALA A 135 -7.07 12.22 7.37
N GLY A 136 -8.25 11.66 7.55
CA GLY A 136 -9.30 11.66 6.56
C GLY A 136 -10.69 11.84 7.18
N MET A 137 -11.65 12.08 6.30
CA MET A 137 -13.07 11.97 6.65
C MET A 137 -13.76 11.15 5.57
N TYR A 138 -14.88 10.52 5.92
CA TYR A 138 -15.69 9.75 4.99
C TYR A 138 -17.16 10.21 5.02
N ASP A 139 -17.93 9.77 4.04
CA ASP A 139 -19.38 9.85 4.07
C ASP A 139 -20.00 8.65 3.34
N HIS A 140 -21.29 8.43 3.54
CA HIS A 140 -22.02 7.27 3.01
C HIS A 140 -23.34 7.69 2.39
N VAL A 141 -23.53 7.39 1.11
CA VAL A 141 -24.80 7.57 0.42
C VAL A 141 -25.59 6.26 0.52
N GLU A 142 -26.43 6.17 1.55
CA GLU A 142 -27.15 4.95 1.94
C GLU A 142 -27.97 4.33 0.80
N ALA A 143 -28.71 5.14 0.04
CA ALA A 143 -29.57 4.67 -1.04
C ALA A 143 -28.84 3.97 -2.21
N GLN A 144 -27.51 4.13 -2.30
CA GLN A 144 -26.65 3.52 -3.32
C GLN A 144 -25.51 2.70 -2.69
N ASP A 145 -25.58 2.50 -1.37
CA ASP A 145 -24.53 1.90 -0.54
C ASP A 145 -23.10 2.34 -0.91
N PHE A 146 -22.92 3.66 -1.07
CA PHE A 146 -21.67 4.21 -1.61
C PHE A 146 -20.85 4.90 -0.52
N TYR A 147 -19.75 4.27 -0.13
CA TYR A 147 -18.76 4.87 0.76
C TYR A 147 -17.70 5.63 -0.02
N SER A 148 -17.38 6.83 0.48
CA SER A 148 -16.34 7.67 -0.10
C SER A 148 -15.60 8.44 0.97
N TYR A 149 -14.36 8.84 0.67
CA TYR A 149 -13.50 9.51 1.63
C TYR A 149 -12.73 10.69 1.01
N THR A 150 -12.19 11.53 1.88
CA THR A 150 -11.32 12.66 1.55
C THR A 150 -10.09 12.63 2.45
N VAL A 151 -8.96 13.11 1.92
CA VAL A 151 -7.73 13.28 2.70
C VAL A 151 -7.66 14.71 3.23
N VAL A 152 -7.39 14.87 4.51
CA VAL A 152 -7.18 16.17 5.12
C VAL A 152 -5.77 16.67 4.80
N THR A 153 -5.68 17.92 4.36
CA THR A 153 -4.42 18.58 4.02
C THR A 153 -4.20 19.82 4.88
N GLY A 154 -2.94 20.10 5.18
CA GLY A 154 -2.48 21.27 5.93
C GLY A 154 -1.34 22.01 5.21
N PRO A 155 -0.90 23.18 5.73
CA PRO A 155 0.32 23.84 5.26
C PRO A 155 1.50 22.88 5.39
N ALA A 156 2.38 22.86 4.40
CA ALA A 156 3.60 22.06 4.52
C ALA A 156 4.51 22.66 5.62
N PRO A 157 5.16 21.83 6.45
CA PRO A 157 6.16 22.29 7.38
C PRO A 157 7.45 22.65 6.62
N PRO A 158 8.38 23.41 7.23
CA PRO A 158 9.58 23.91 6.57
C PRO A 158 10.40 22.86 5.81
N GLU A 159 10.42 21.63 6.31
CA GLU A 159 11.15 20.50 5.74
C GLU A 159 10.64 20.05 4.37
N LEU A 160 9.36 20.32 4.06
CA LEU A 160 8.70 19.91 2.81
C LEU A 160 8.13 21.10 2.00
N GLU A 161 8.28 22.33 2.47
CA GLU A 161 7.76 23.52 1.78
C GLU A 161 8.37 23.71 0.37
N TRP A 162 9.65 23.33 0.21
CA TRP A 162 10.35 23.33 -1.08
C TRP A 162 9.74 22.35 -2.11
N LEU A 163 8.99 21.35 -1.64
CA LEU A 163 8.31 20.34 -2.46
C LEU A 163 6.91 20.82 -2.87
N HIS A 164 6.11 21.27 -1.89
CA HIS A 164 4.79 21.87 -2.13
C HIS A 164 4.36 22.68 -0.90
N SER A 165 3.55 23.73 -1.08
CA SER A 165 2.99 24.55 0.00
C SER A 165 1.96 23.84 0.90
N ARG A 166 1.61 22.60 0.58
CA ARG A 166 0.51 21.83 1.18
C ARG A 166 0.86 20.36 1.14
N MET A 167 0.49 19.62 2.18
CA MET A 167 0.73 18.18 2.27
C MET A 167 -0.44 17.51 3.00
N PRO A 168 -0.58 16.17 2.92
CA PRO A 168 -1.57 15.48 3.74
C PRO A 168 -1.16 15.57 5.21
N VAL A 169 -2.13 15.64 6.11
CA VAL A 169 -1.88 15.62 7.55
C VAL A 169 -1.59 14.17 7.96
N VAL A 170 -0.36 13.91 8.39
CA VAL A 170 0.05 12.59 8.90
C VAL A 170 -0.25 12.52 10.41
N LEU A 171 -0.87 11.42 10.83
CA LEU A 171 -1.12 11.10 12.24
C LEU A 171 -0.25 9.90 12.63
N GLU A 172 0.54 10.06 13.69
CA GLU A 172 1.34 8.97 14.23
C GLU A 172 0.47 8.05 15.09
N ARG A 173 0.58 6.74 14.90
CA ARG A 173 -0.25 5.76 15.57
C ARG A 173 -0.07 5.84 17.09
N GLY A 174 -1.18 5.85 17.83
CA GLY A 174 -1.17 5.93 19.31
C GLY A 174 -0.80 7.29 19.89
N SER A 175 -0.52 8.30 19.06
CA SER A 175 -0.28 9.67 19.51
C SER A 175 -1.53 10.32 20.12
N LYS A 176 -1.35 11.44 20.81
CA LYS A 176 -2.48 12.21 21.36
C LYS A 176 -3.39 12.72 20.24
N GLU A 177 -2.81 13.15 19.13
CA GLU A 177 -3.52 13.65 17.95
C GLU A 177 -4.32 12.53 17.27
N TRP A 178 -3.74 11.32 17.15
CA TRP A 178 -4.44 10.13 16.67
C TRP A 178 -5.68 9.83 17.51
N ASN A 179 -5.50 9.73 18.84
CA ASN A 179 -6.59 9.40 19.75
C ASN A 179 -7.66 10.50 19.75
N ALA A 180 -7.27 11.78 19.73
CA ALA A 180 -8.21 12.88 19.63
C ALA A 180 -9.00 12.86 18.31
N TRP A 181 -8.33 12.55 17.19
CA TRP A 181 -8.95 12.48 15.88
C TRP A 181 -9.92 11.30 15.73
N LEU A 182 -9.63 10.14 16.34
CA LEU A 182 -10.50 8.96 16.24
C LEU A 182 -11.50 8.85 17.40
N ASN A 183 -11.45 9.71 18.41
CA ASN A 183 -12.39 9.69 19.53
C ASN A 183 -13.83 10.02 19.10
N GLU A 184 -14.72 9.03 19.04
CA GLU A 184 -16.12 9.20 18.63
C GLU A 184 -16.97 10.10 19.54
N SER A 185 -16.60 10.24 20.81
CA SER A 185 -17.32 11.14 21.73
C SER A 185 -17.12 12.62 21.38
N LYS A 186 -16.12 12.94 20.54
CA LYS A 186 -15.90 14.29 20.02
C LYS A 186 -16.82 14.55 18.81
N THR A 187 -17.90 15.30 19.06
CA THR A 187 -18.98 15.57 18.09
C THR A 187 -19.03 17.01 17.58
N SER A 188 -18.10 17.85 18.01
CA SER A 188 -17.97 19.24 17.55
C SER A 188 -16.52 19.68 17.66
N TRP A 189 -16.06 20.44 16.67
CA TRP A 189 -14.69 20.94 16.56
C TRP A 189 -14.68 22.44 16.35
N ASN A 190 -13.84 23.14 17.10
CA ASN A 190 -13.47 24.52 16.77
C ASN A 190 -12.11 24.59 16.05
N GLU A 191 -11.77 25.76 15.52
CA GLU A 191 -10.55 25.98 14.75
C GLU A 191 -9.28 25.69 15.55
N SER A 192 -9.23 26.08 16.83
CA SER A 192 -8.05 25.85 17.68
C SER A 192 -7.81 24.36 17.96
N GLU A 193 -8.88 23.61 18.22
CA GLU A 193 -8.80 22.16 18.42
C GLU A 193 -8.33 21.42 17.16
N LEU A 194 -8.83 21.85 15.99
CA LEU A 194 -8.39 21.32 14.71
C LEU A 194 -6.93 21.68 14.42
N GLU A 195 -6.49 22.89 14.73
CA GLU A 195 -5.10 23.31 14.52
C GLU A 195 -4.12 22.47 15.36
N GLN A 196 -4.48 22.19 16.61
CA GLN A 196 -3.68 21.37 17.52
C GLN A 196 -3.66 19.89 17.08
N THR A 197 -4.83 19.34 16.72
CA THR A 197 -4.98 17.92 16.39
C THR A 197 -4.45 17.58 15.00
N LEU A 198 -4.68 18.45 14.01
CA LEU A 198 -4.33 18.24 12.60
C LEU A 198 -3.08 19.03 12.21
N LYS A 199 -2.10 19.10 13.10
CA LYS A 199 -0.82 19.76 12.80
C LYS A 199 -0.05 18.90 11.80
N ALA A 200 0.17 19.43 10.60
CA ALA A 200 1.06 18.81 9.63
C ALA A 200 2.49 18.81 10.19
N ARG A 201 3.10 17.61 10.28
CA ARG A 201 4.47 17.40 10.76
C ARG A 201 5.21 16.53 9.76
N CYS A 202 6.51 16.73 9.65
CA CYS A 202 7.42 15.84 8.95
C CYS A 202 8.63 15.62 9.84
N ASP A 203 8.61 14.55 10.63
CA ASP A 203 9.77 14.16 11.43
C ASP A 203 10.79 13.47 10.52
N THR A 204 11.84 14.19 10.16
CA THR A 204 12.91 13.71 9.27
C THR A 204 13.76 12.59 9.87
N SER A 205 13.61 12.29 11.17
CA SER A 205 14.23 11.11 11.76
C SER A 205 13.56 9.82 11.27
N VAL A 206 12.23 9.83 11.07
CA VAL A 206 11.43 8.67 10.63
C VAL A 206 10.97 8.77 9.17
N MET A 207 10.85 9.97 8.61
CA MET A 207 10.41 10.22 7.24
C MET A 207 11.59 10.39 6.29
N GLU A 208 11.42 9.92 5.05
CA GLU A 208 12.35 10.13 3.95
C GLU A 208 11.62 10.37 2.63
N TRP A 209 12.36 10.86 1.63
CA TRP A 209 11.81 11.11 0.31
C TRP A 209 12.89 11.08 -0.77
N TRP A 210 12.48 10.73 -1.99
CA TRP A 210 13.34 10.75 -3.16
C TRP A 210 12.56 11.04 -4.44
N GLN A 211 13.27 11.52 -5.46
CA GLN A 211 12.68 11.70 -6.78
C GLN A 211 12.35 10.34 -7.40
N VAL A 212 11.17 10.21 -8.01
CA VAL A 212 10.73 9.00 -8.72
C VAL A 212 10.54 9.25 -10.22
N SER A 213 10.20 8.20 -10.97
CA SER A 213 9.95 8.32 -12.40
C SER A 213 8.72 9.20 -12.70
N SER A 214 8.80 10.05 -13.73
CA SER A 214 7.65 10.81 -14.24
C SER A 214 6.50 9.93 -14.73
N LYS A 215 6.75 8.62 -14.97
CA LYS A 215 5.73 7.62 -15.29
C LYS A 215 4.58 7.60 -14.28
N VAL A 216 4.82 7.93 -13.01
CA VAL A 216 3.77 7.98 -11.99
C VAL A 216 2.64 8.95 -12.37
N GLY A 217 2.93 10.01 -13.14
CA GLY A 217 1.90 10.97 -13.58
C GLY A 217 0.74 10.34 -14.35
N LYS A 218 0.99 9.25 -15.11
CA LYS A 218 -0.05 8.52 -15.83
C LYS A 218 -0.70 7.48 -14.91
N VAL A 219 -1.97 7.69 -14.56
CA VAL A 219 -2.74 6.87 -13.60
C VAL A 219 -2.77 5.39 -13.96
N SER A 220 -2.76 5.03 -15.26
CA SER A 220 -2.78 3.63 -15.67
C SER A 220 -1.46 2.88 -15.49
N ASN A 221 -0.38 3.55 -15.08
CA ASN A 221 0.85 2.87 -14.67
C ASN A 221 0.72 2.45 -13.20
N ASN A 222 1.00 1.19 -12.86
CA ASN A 222 0.86 0.70 -11.48
C ASN A 222 1.98 -0.28 -11.06
N GLY A 223 3.19 -0.14 -11.61
CA GLY A 223 4.30 -1.03 -11.26
C GLY A 223 5.08 -0.55 -10.04
N GLU A 224 5.69 -1.49 -9.31
CA GLU A 224 6.56 -1.22 -8.14
C GLU A 224 7.68 -0.20 -8.43
N CYS A 225 8.18 -0.17 -9.67
CA CYS A 225 9.18 0.82 -10.12
C CYS A 225 8.75 2.30 -9.94
N LEU A 226 7.47 2.58 -9.66
CA LEU A 226 6.95 3.93 -9.40
C LEU A 226 7.34 4.48 -8.03
N ILE A 227 7.61 3.61 -7.05
CA ILE A 227 8.12 4.01 -5.73
C ILE A 227 9.65 3.98 -5.66
N SER A 228 10.33 3.38 -6.64
CA SER A 228 11.80 3.32 -6.65
C SER A 228 12.45 4.66 -7.00
N PRO A 229 13.66 4.96 -6.46
CA PRO A 229 14.43 6.14 -6.86
C PRO A 229 14.65 6.23 -8.37
N ALA A 230 14.43 7.42 -8.94
CA ALA A 230 14.67 7.66 -10.35
C ALA A 230 16.15 7.40 -10.72
N LYS A 231 16.39 6.81 -11.89
CA LYS A 231 17.75 6.63 -12.43
C LYS A 231 18.44 8.01 -12.50
N GLY A 232 19.51 8.17 -11.72
CA GLY A 232 20.23 9.44 -11.54
C GLY A 232 20.13 10.04 -10.13
N ALA A 233 19.01 9.84 -9.42
CA ALA A 233 18.83 10.30 -8.04
C ALA A 233 19.72 9.51 -7.05
N VAL A 234 19.97 8.23 -7.35
CA VAL A 234 20.88 7.36 -6.58
C VAL A 234 22.30 7.94 -6.53
N ARG A 235 22.79 8.53 -7.63
CA ARG A 235 24.13 9.16 -7.67
C ARG A 235 24.24 10.40 -6.78
N ASP A 236 23.15 11.15 -6.63
CA ASP A 236 23.14 12.36 -5.79
C ASP A 236 22.90 12.03 -4.31
N PHE A 237 22.23 10.90 -4.00
CA PHE A 237 22.10 10.35 -2.65
C PHE A 237 23.46 9.98 -2.04
N PHE A 238 24.26 9.15 -2.72
CA PHE A 238 25.59 8.76 -2.22
C PHE A 238 26.58 9.94 -2.15
N LYS A 239 26.47 10.92 -3.05
CA LYS A 239 27.28 12.15 -2.98
C LYS A 239 26.95 13.03 -1.78
N LYS A 240 25.76 12.90 -1.18
CA LYS A 240 25.34 13.71 -0.03
C LYS A 240 25.87 13.11 1.27
N GLU A 241 25.91 11.78 1.39
CA GLU A 241 26.54 11.06 2.51
C GLU A 241 28.05 11.31 2.61
N ASP A 242 28.76 11.37 1.47
CA ASP A 242 30.19 11.72 1.43
C ASP A 242 30.46 13.16 1.93
N LYS A 243 29.52 14.09 1.71
CA LYS A 243 29.67 15.48 2.15
C LYS A 243 29.41 15.67 3.64
N THR A 244 28.57 14.85 4.25
CA THR A 244 28.31 14.89 5.70
C THR A 244 29.43 14.24 6.51
N ASN A 245 30.07 13.19 5.96
CA ASN A 245 31.21 12.53 6.62
C ASN A 245 32.57 13.19 6.35
N GLY A 246 32.67 14.07 5.34
CA GLY A 246 33.94 14.72 4.95
C GLY A 246 34.40 15.92 5.78
N ARG A 247 33.78 16.24 6.93
CA ARG A 247 34.12 17.45 7.71
C ARG A 247 34.95 17.23 8.97
N LEU A 248 35.41 16.02 9.25
CA LEU A 248 36.44 15.76 10.25
C LEU A 248 37.53 14.87 9.64
N ILE A 249 38.78 15.17 9.99
CA ILE A 249 40.04 14.54 9.57
C ILE A 249 40.61 15.08 8.23
N LYS A 250 41.25 16.25 8.33
CA LYS A 250 42.50 16.48 7.60
C LYS A 250 43.56 15.61 8.28
N ASP A 251 43.96 14.50 7.67
CA ASP A 251 45.33 14.03 7.83
C ASP A 251 45.79 13.13 6.68
N LYS A 252 47.08 13.26 6.38
CA LYS A 252 47.79 12.69 5.23
C LYS A 252 47.82 11.16 5.31
N GLN A 253 47.07 10.46 4.45
CA GLN A 253 47.36 9.08 4.04
C GLN A 253 46.52 8.65 2.82
N SER A 254 46.73 9.29 1.67
CA SER A 254 46.11 8.90 0.40
C SER A 254 47.12 8.25 -0.56
N SER A 255 47.54 7.01 -0.26
CA SER A 255 48.23 6.18 -1.29
C SER A 255 48.17 4.66 -1.09
N HIS A 256 47.43 4.12 -0.10
CA HIS A 256 47.37 2.66 0.13
C HIS A 256 45.97 2.02 0.02
N PHE A 257 44.87 2.77 0.17
CA PHE A 257 43.53 2.18 0.21
C PHE A 257 42.95 1.80 -1.16
N GLY A 258 43.34 2.51 -2.23
CA GLY A 258 42.79 2.29 -3.58
C GLY A 258 43.25 1.01 -4.29
N LYS A 259 44.21 0.26 -3.72
CA LYS A 259 44.66 -1.03 -4.27
C LYS A 259 43.93 -2.23 -3.67
N SER A 260 43.44 -2.13 -2.43
CA SER A 260 42.73 -3.24 -1.74
C SER A 260 41.34 -3.48 -2.34
N LEU A 261 40.58 -2.41 -2.61
CA LEU A 261 39.21 -2.50 -3.13
C LEU A 261 39.13 -3.11 -4.54
N LYS A 262 40.16 -2.92 -5.38
CA LYS A 262 40.18 -3.53 -6.73
C LYS A 262 40.46 -5.03 -6.69
N GLN A 263 41.18 -5.52 -5.67
CA GLN A 263 41.43 -6.95 -5.51
C GLN A 263 40.20 -7.66 -4.93
N GLU A 264 39.49 -7.03 -3.99
CA GLU A 264 38.24 -7.57 -3.42
C GLU A 264 37.12 -7.63 -4.47
N GLU A 265 36.92 -6.60 -5.31
CA GLU A 265 35.94 -6.63 -6.41
C GLU A 265 36.23 -7.72 -7.47
N GLU A 266 37.51 -8.05 -7.68
CA GLU A 266 37.92 -9.07 -8.66
C GLU A 266 37.77 -10.50 -8.11
N GLU A 267 37.98 -10.71 -6.81
CA GLU A 267 37.69 -11.99 -6.13
C GLU A 267 36.18 -12.22 -6.00
N GLU A 268 35.38 -11.19 -5.71
CA GLU A 268 33.94 -11.31 -5.57
C GLU A 268 33.28 -11.68 -6.92
N ARG A 269 33.76 -11.09 -8.03
CA ARG A 269 33.33 -11.48 -9.40
C ARG A 269 33.65 -12.92 -9.75
N LYS A 270 34.81 -13.45 -9.31
CA LYS A 270 35.16 -14.87 -9.52
C LYS A 270 34.27 -15.80 -8.70
N SER A 271 33.93 -15.41 -7.46
CA SER A 271 33.04 -16.19 -6.60
C SER A 271 31.60 -16.25 -7.12
N LEU A 272 31.09 -15.15 -7.69
CA LEU A 272 29.76 -15.07 -8.31
C LEU A 272 29.68 -15.91 -9.60
N GLY A 273 30.75 -15.95 -10.40
CA GLY A 273 30.82 -16.78 -11.61
C GLY A 273 30.84 -18.29 -11.33
N LEU A 274 31.40 -18.71 -10.19
CA LEU A 274 31.39 -20.11 -9.74
C LEU A 274 30.00 -20.50 -9.21
N ARG A 275 29.35 -19.65 -8.40
CA ARG A 275 27.99 -19.90 -7.89
C ARG A 275 26.94 -20.03 -9.00
N GLN A 276 27.03 -19.21 -10.05
CA GLN A 276 26.14 -19.34 -11.22
C GLN A 276 26.38 -20.60 -12.07
N ARG A 277 27.51 -21.30 -11.92
CA ARG A 277 27.71 -22.62 -12.56
C ARG A 277 27.08 -23.72 -11.73
N ASP A 278 27.18 -23.65 -10.41
CA ASP A 278 26.58 -24.63 -9.50
C ASP A 278 25.04 -24.57 -9.50
N GLU A 279 24.45 -23.37 -9.61
CA GLU A 279 22.98 -23.21 -9.70
C GLU A 279 22.42 -23.82 -11.00
N ARG A 280 23.10 -23.64 -12.14
CA ARG A 280 22.69 -24.26 -13.41
C ARG A 280 22.82 -25.79 -13.40
N HIS A 281 23.73 -26.34 -12.61
CA HIS A 281 23.83 -27.79 -12.44
C HIS A 281 22.73 -28.35 -11.53
N LYS A 282 22.23 -27.57 -10.56
CA LYS A 282 21.07 -27.94 -9.73
C LYS A 282 19.74 -27.86 -10.48
N GLU A 283 19.52 -26.81 -11.28
CA GLU A 283 18.29 -26.68 -12.07
C GLU A 283 18.11 -27.84 -13.06
N ASN A 284 19.19 -28.30 -13.69
CA ASN A 284 19.16 -29.47 -14.59
C ASN A 284 18.89 -30.79 -13.86
N SER A 285 19.27 -30.94 -12.59
CA SER A 285 18.94 -32.14 -11.81
C SER A 285 17.49 -32.15 -11.34
N ASP A 286 16.95 -30.99 -10.94
CA ASP A 286 15.58 -30.86 -10.45
C ASP A 286 14.55 -31.03 -11.58
N GLU A 287 14.88 -30.61 -12.81
CA GLU A 287 14.05 -30.84 -14.00
C GLU A 287 14.00 -32.32 -14.43
N HIS A 288 15.00 -33.12 -14.03
CA HIS A 288 15.00 -34.56 -14.29
C HIS A 288 14.18 -35.33 -13.25
N LEU A 289 14.16 -34.86 -11.99
CA LEU A 289 13.36 -35.44 -10.91
C LEU A 289 11.85 -35.19 -11.10
N SER A 290 11.45 -34.00 -11.56
CA SER A 290 10.02 -33.67 -11.78
C SER A 290 9.37 -34.50 -12.88
N LYS A 291 10.10 -34.83 -13.95
CA LYS A 291 9.60 -35.68 -15.04
C LYS A 291 9.33 -37.13 -14.59
N THR A 292 10.16 -37.67 -13.70
CA THR A 292 9.92 -39.01 -13.11
C THR A 292 8.72 -39.05 -12.16
N GLU A 293 8.39 -37.94 -11.50
CA GLU A 293 7.23 -37.88 -10.60
C GLU A 293 5.91 -37.75 -11.38
N GLU A 294 5.88 -36.99 -12.47
CA GLU A 294 4.69 -36.88 -13.35
C GLU A 294 4.31 -38.23 -13.98
N GLU A 295 5.28 -39.02 -14.46
CA GLU A 295 5.04 -40.36 -15.01
C GLU A 295 4.46 -41.33 -13.95
N GLY A 296 4.91 -41.22 -12.70
CA GLY A 296 4.42 -42.03 -11.57
C GLY A 296 2.97 -41.69 -11.15
N VAL A 297 2.57 -40.42 -11.28
CA VAL A 297 1.20 -39.95 -10.98
C VAL A 297 0.22 -40.40 -12.08
N GLU A 298 0.64 -40.37 -13.35
CA GLU A 298 -0.20 -40.81 -14.46
C GLU A 298 -0.45 -42.33 -14.43
N GLN A 299 0.52 -43.12 -13.97
CA GLN A 299 0.36 -44.56 -13.84
C GLN A 299 -0.59 -44.95 -12.69
N LYS A 300 -0.55 -44.22 -11.56
CA LYS A 300 -1.50 -44.40 -10.44
C LYS A 300 -2.93 -44.01 -10.80
N SER A 301 -3.12 -42.96 -11.62
CA SER A 301 -4.46 -42.54 -12.06
C SER A 301 -5.13 -43.58 -12.97
N ARG A 302 -4.35 -44.21 -13.87
CA ARG A 302 -4.83 -45.31 -14.74
C ARG A 302 -5.23 -46.56 -13.97
N VAL A 303 -4.51 -46.89 -12.89
CA VAL A 303 -4.86 -48.03 -12.02
C VAL A 303 -6.17 -47.76 -11.25
N ASN A 304 -6.35 -46.54 -10.74
CA ASN A 304 -7.58 -46.16 -10.03
C ASN A 304 -8.82 -46.14 -10.95
N GLN A 305 -8.68 -45.71 -12.21
CA GLN A 305 -9.78 -45.77 -13.18
C GLN A 305 -10.19 -47.21 -13.54
N LYS A 306 -9.24 -48.14 -13.66
CA LYS A 306 -9.54 -49.57 -13.86
C LYS A 306 -10.27 -50.19 -12.65
N ALA A 307 -9.88 -49.82 -11.43
CA ALA A 307 -10.55 -50.27 -10.21
C ALA A 307 -12.00 -49.75 -10.11
N ALA A 308 -12.25 -48.49 -10.48
CA ALA A 308 -13.59 -47.90 -10.48
C ALA A 308 -14.52 -48.54 -11.53
N SER A 309 -14.00 -48.88 -12.71
CA SER A 309 -14.73 -49.60 -13.75
C SER A 309 -15.15 -51.00 -13.30
N SER A 310 -14.24 -51.73 -12.65
CA SER A 310 -14.52 -53.08 -12.12
C SER A 310 -15.60 -53.06 -11.03
N LYS A 311 -15.56 -52.07 -10.12
CA LYS A 311 -16.61 -51.90 -9.08
C LYS A 311 -17.99 -51.63 -9.67
N ARG A 312 -18.10 -50.79 -10.71
CA ARG A 312 -19.38 -50.53 -11.40
C ARG A 312 -19.92 -51.77 -12.12
N SER A 313 -19.04 -52.61 -12.66
CA SER A 313 -19.44 -53.87 -13.30
C SER A 313 -20.05 -54.85 -12.28
N ILE A 314 -19.45 -54.95 -11.10
CA ILE A 314 -19.92 -55.81 -10.00
C ILE A 314 -21.27 -55.30 -9.44
N GLU A 315 -21.44 -53.99 -9.24
CA GLU A 315 -22.72 -53.42 -8.81
C GLU A 315 -23.86 -53.69 -9.81
N ASN A 316 -23.58 -53.61 -11.10
CA ASN A 316 -24.56 -53.90 -12.14
C ASN A 316 -24.94 -55.40 -12.19
N MET A 317 -23.98 -56.30 -11.95
CA MET A 317 -24.28 -57.73 -11.83
C MET A 317 -25.16 -58.04 -10.60
N LEU A 318 -24.87 -57.39 -9.46
CA LEU A 318 -25.65 -57.57 -8.23
C LEU A 318 -27.09 -57.04 -8.39
N ARG A 319 -27.28 -55.87 -9.01
CA ARG A 319 -28.62 -55.32 -9.30
C ARG A 319 -29.44 -56.22 -10.21
N ASN A 320 -28.82 -56.81 -11.24
CA ASN A 320 -29.51 -57.73 -12.15
C ASN A 320 -29.88 -59.05 -11.47
N SER A 321 -29.08 -59.52 -10.51
CA SER A 321 -29.37 -60.73 -9.73
C SER A 321 -30.52 -60.51 -8.73
N ILE A 322 -30.61 -59.33 -8.13
CA ILE A 322 -31.72 -58.93 -7.24
C ILE A 322 -33.04 -58.82 -8.03
N ASN A 323 -33.01 -58.20 -9.22
CA ASN A 323 -34.20 -58.06 -10.06
C ASN A 323 -34.71 -59.39 -10.63
N LYS A 324 -33.84 -60.39 -10.80
CA LYS A 324 -34.23 -61.77 -11.19
C LYS A 324 -34.88 -62.55 -10.05
N ARG A 325 -34.58 -62.25 -8.79
CA ARG A 325 -35.17 -62.91 -7.62
C ARG A 325 -36.54 -62.35 -7.22
N GLN A 326 -36.92 -61.17 -7.70
CA GLN A 326 -38.25 -60.58 -7.45
C GLN A 326 -39.30 -60.93 -8.52
N LYS A 327 -38.93 -61.70 -9.56
CA LYS A 327 -39.82 -62.10 -10.67
C LYS A 327 -40.12 -63.60 -10.73
N ASN A 328 -39.74 -64.36 -9.71
CA ASN A 328 -40.08 -65.78 -9.55
C ASN A 328 -40.81 -66.02 -8.22
#